data_AF-A0A1M6B5X2-F1
#
_entry.id   AF-A0A1M6B5X2-F1
#
_cell.length_a   1.000
_cell.length_b   1.000
_cell.length_c   1.000
_cell.angle_alpha   90.00
_cell.angle_beta   90.00
_cell.angle_gamma   90.00
#
_symmetry.space_group_name_H-M   'P 1'
#
loop_
_entity.id
_entity.type
_entity.pdbx_description
1 polymer ?
#
loop_
_entity_poly.entity_id
_entity_poly.type
_entity_poly.pdbx_seq_one_letter_code
_entity_poly.pdbx_strand_id
1 'polypeptide(L)'
;MTKDEIKAIVSVPEVLERYGVKVKHGRCNGICHGGTDLNAKVSRDFYYCYVCGKGMDIFDLTMHFAQCDFRTAFELLGGTDKPSFKAKTLAEQAQRRARQRIETERIEKAELRRICDYITVYQNLIAESEPLSDEWCWYQNKLPYEYHKLECHMERK
;
A
#
# COMPACT_ATOMS: atom_id res chain seq x y z
N MET A 1 -15.54 -28.40 -5.50
CA MET A 1 -15.30 -27.61 -6.72
C MET A 1 -13.99 -28.01 -7.36
N THR A 2 -13.80 -27.76 -8.65
CA THR A 2 -12.55 -27.96 -9.40
C THR A 2 -11.78 -26.64 -9.55
N LYS A 3 -10.51 -26.71 -9.96
CA LYS A 3 -9.67 -25.53 -10.22
C LYS A 3 -10.31 -24.62 -11.29
N ASP A 4 -10.84 -25.20 -12.35
CA ASP A 4 -11.39 -24.46 -13.48
C ASP A 4 -12.74 -23.84 -13.14
N GLU A 5 -13.57 -24.51 -12.33
CA GLU A 5 -14.79 -23.93 -11.77
C GLU A 5 -14.49 -22.67 -10.93
N ILE A 6 -13.44 -22.71 -10.10
CA ILE A 6 -13.03 -21.54 -9.31
C ILE A 6 -12.57 -20.39 -10.21
N LYS A 7 -11.76 -20.68 -11.24
CA LYS A 7 -11.34 -19.67 -12.23
C LYS A 7 -12.51 -19.10 -13.05
N ALA A 8 -13.58 -19.88 -13.21
CA ALA A 8 -14.78 -19.43 -13.88
C ALA A 8 -15.63 -18.50 -13.02
N ILE A 9 -15.58 -18.59 -11.68
CA ILE A 9 -16.42 -17.75 -10.80
C ILE A 9 -15.66 -16.61 -10.11
N VAL A 10 -14.36 -16.76 -9.86
CA VAL A 10 -13.53 -15.74 -9.20
C VAL A 10 -12.67 -15.03 -10.23
N SER A 11 -12.64 -13.71 -10.17
CA SER A 11 -11.80 -12.89 -11.06
C SER A 11 -10.55 -12.35 -10.36
N VAL A 12 -9.49 -12.07 -11.13
CA VAL A 12 -8.26 -11.44 -10.65
C VAL A 12 -8.52 -10.07 -9.99
N PRO A 13 -9.36 -9.17 -10.53
CA PRO A 13 -9.70 -7.92 -9.88
C PRO A 13 -10.30 -8.10 -8.48
N GLU A 14 -11.19 -9.09 -8.30
CA GLU A 14 -11.78 -9.40 -6.98
C GLU A 14 -10.72 -9.84 -5.97
N VAL A 15 -9.77 -10.68 -6.38
CA VAL A 15 -8.68 -11.11 -5.51
C VAL A 15 -7.78 -9.93 -5.13
N LEU A 16 -7.42 -9.09 -6.11
CA LEU A 16 -6.62 -7.88 -5.85
C LEU A 16 -7.32 -6.94 -4.87
N GLU A 17 -8.61 -6.68 -5.07
CA GLU A 17 -9.41 -5.81 -4.21
C GLU A 17 -9.56 -6.37 -2.79
N ARG A 18 -9.73 -7.69 -2.65
CA ARG A 18 -9.75 -8.38 -1.34
C ARG A 18 -8.48 -8.12 -0.51
N TYR A 19 -7.35 -7.94 -1.18
CA TYR A 19 -6.06 -7.61 -0.55
C TYR A 19 -5.72 -6.11 -0.58
N GLY A 20 -6.68 -5.25 -0.94
CA GLY A 20 -6.54 -3.79 -0.87
C GLY A 20 -5.85 -3.15 -2.08
N VAL A 21 -5.63 -3.89 -3.16
CA VAL A 21 -5.01 -3.37 -4.38
C VAL A 21 -6.10 -2.75 -5.27
N LYS A 22 -6.01 -1.43 -5.47
CA LYS A 22 -6.94 -0.70 -6.34
C LYS A 22 -6.57 -0.90 -7.80
N VAL A 23 -7.52 -1.40 -8.59
CA VAL A 23 -7.41 -1.50 -10.05
C VAL A 23 -8.10 -0.30 -10.68
N LYS A 24 -7.41 0.42 -11.57
CA LYS A 24 -7.93 1.57 -12.33
C LYS A 24 -7.71 1.35 -13.81
N HIS A 25 -8.78 1.41 -14.61
CA HIS A 25 -8.73 1.21 -16.07
C HIS A 25 -7.97 -0.05 -16.49
N GLY A 26 -8.19 -1.17 -15.79
CA GLY A 26 -7.51 -2.44 -16.06
C GLY A 26 -6.00 -2.43 -15.75
N ARG A 27 -5.55 -1.53 -14.86
CA ARG A 27 -4.14 -1.47 -14.42
C ARG A 27 -4.03 -1.25 -12.92
N CYS A 28 -2.93 -1.69 -12.32
CA CYS A 28 -2.59 -1.40 -10.93
C CYS A 28 -1.08 -1.25 -10.76
N ASN A 29 -0.67 -0.84 -9.56
CA ASN A 29 0.74 -0.80 -9.18
C ASN A 29 1.30 -2.22 -9.18
N GLY A 30 2.60 -2.35 -9.45
CA GLY A 30 3.26 -3.65 -9.37
C GLY A 30 3.17 -4.20 -7.95
N ILE A 31 2.52 -5.36 -7.75
CA ILE A 31 2.48 -6.00 -6.42
C ILE A 31 3.75 -6.79 -6.12
N CYS A 32 4.54 -7.07 -7.15
CA CYS A 32 5.76 -7.88 -7.08
C CYS A 32 7.05 -7.06 -6.98
N HIS A 33 6.96 -5.73 -6.93
CA HIS A 33 8.05 -4.78 -6.70
C HIS A 33 7.52 -3.54 -5.97
N GLY A 34 8.39 -2.69 -5.44
CA GLY A 34 7.97 -1.40 -4.87
C GLY A 34 7.81 -0.34 -5.96
N GLY A 35 6.70 0.41 -5.96
CA GLY A 35 6.48 1.50 -6.91
C GLY A 35 5.04 2.02 -6.91
N THR A 36 4.84 3.24 -7.41
CA THR A 36 3.53 3.90 -7.49
C THR A 36 2.93 3.91 -8.90
N ASP A 37 3.72 3.54 -9.91
CA ASP A 37 3.29 3.54 -11.31
C ASP A 37 2.40 2.35 -11.62
N LEU A 38 1.41 2.57 -12.50
CA LEU A 38 0.45 1.57 -12.95
C LEU A 38 1.07 0.57 -13.94
N ASN A 39 2.17 -0.06 -13.56
CA ASN A 39 2.99 -0.92 -14.41
C ASN A 39 2.46 -2.34 -14.60
N ALA A 40 1.34 -2.69 -13.96
CA ALA A 40 0.71 -3.98 -14.14
C ALA A 40 -0.59 -3.87 -14.95
N LYS A 41 -0.73 -4.75 -15.94
CA LYS A 41 -2.00 -5.01 -16.64
C LYS A 41 -2.84 -5.98 -15.81
N VAL A 42 -4.12 -5.69 -15.70
CA VAL A 42 -5.11 -6.50 -15.01
C VAL A 42 -6.25 -6.80 -15.97
N SER A 43 -6.49 -8.09 -16.17
CA SER A 43 -7.64 -8.65 -16.85
C SER A 43 -8.53 -9.38 -15.84
N ARG A 44 -9.66 -9.90 -16.28
CA ARG A 44 -10.48 -10.84 -15.51
C ARG A 44 -9.66 -12.05 -15.03
N ASP A 45 -8.82 -12.59 -15.90
CA ASP A 45 -8.21 -13.91 -15.66
C ASP A 45 -6.73 -13.85 -15.29
N PHE A 46 -6.08 -12.70 -15.48
CA PHE A 46 -4.64 -12.57 -15.23
C PHE A 46 -4.24 -11.18 -14.76
N TYR A 47 -3.16 -11.16 -13.99
CA TYR A 47 -2.32 -10.02 -13.69
C TYR A 47 -1.00 -10.18 -14.45
N TYR A 48 -0.44 -9.10 -14.98
CA TYR A 48 0.89 -9.11 -15.59
C TYR A 48 1.67 -7.83 -15.30
N CYS A 49 2.86 -7.95 -14.71
CA CYS A 49 3.75 -6.82 -14.43
C CYS A 49 4.76 -6.61 -15.56
N TYR A 50 4.74 -5.45 -16.22
CA TYR A 50 5.68 -5.13 -17.31
C TYR A 50 7.12 -4.89 -16.84
N VAL A 51 7.33 -4.53 -15.57
CA VAL A 51 8.67 -4.29 -15.00
C VAL A 51 9.35 -5.61 -14.62
N CYS A 52 8.62 -6.51 -13.97
CA CYS A 52 9.20 -7.77 -13.50
C CYS A 52 9.01 -8.95 -14.46
N GLY A 53 8.19 -8.80 -15.51
CA GLY A 53 7.81 -9.89 -16.42
C GLY A 53 6.95 -10.98 -15.76
N LYS A 54 6.37 -10.74 -14.58
CA LYS A 54 5.62 -11.74 -13.81
C LYS A 54 4.14 -11.73 -14.17
N GLY A 55 3.64 -12.86 -14.65
CA GLY A 55 2.21 -13.16 -14.79
C GLY A 55 1.69 -13.94 -13.59
N MET A 56 0.47 -13.65 -13.13
CA MET A 56 -0.17 -14.34 -12.01
C MET A 56 -1.67 -14.52 -12.28
N ASP A 57 -2.19 -15.70 -11.95
CA ASP A 57 -3.64 -15.95 -11.87
C ASP A 57 -4.19 -15.78 -10.44
N ILE A 58 -5.47 -16.07 -10.22
CA ILE A 58 -6.13 -15.94 -8.91
C ILE A 58 -5.46 -16.76 -7.80
N PHE A 59 -4.89 -17.93 -8.10
CA PHE A 59 -4.20 -18.76 -7.12
C PHE A 59 -2.82 -18.19 -6.82
N ASP A 60 -2.08 -17.79 -7.86
CA ASP A 60 -0.77 -17.16 -7.69
C ASP A 60 -0.87 -15.91 -6.82
N LEU A 61 -1.89 -15.06 -7.07
CA LEU A 61 -2.16 -13.88 -6.26
C LEU A 61 -2.51 -14.24 -4.82
N THR A 62 -3.39 -15.22 -4.62
CA THR A 62 -3.79 -15.65 -3.28
C THR A 62 -2.60 -16.19 -2.49
N MET A 63 -1.77 -17.03 -3.11
CA MET A 63 -0.52 -17.52 -2.52
C MET A 63 0.45 -16.37 -2.22
N HIS A 64 0.57 -15.40 -3.13
CA HIS A 64 1.42 -14.24 -2.95
C HIS A 64 1.00 -13.39 -1.74
N PHE A 65 -0.30 -13.09 -1.58
CA PHE A 65 -0.75 -12.25 -0.47
C PHE A 65 -0.86 -13.01 0.85
N ALA A 66 -1.37 -14.24 0.82
CA ALA A 66 -1.56 -15.06 2.01
C ALA A 66 -0.29 -15.81 2.44
N GLN A 67 0.78 -15.77 1.63
CA GLN A 67 2.05 -16.47 1.87
C GLN A 67 1.80 -17.96 2.19
N CYS A 68 0.99 -18.59 1.34
CA CYS A 68 0.50 -19.96 1.55
C CYS A 68 0.75 -20.84 0.33
N ASP A 69 0.55 -22.15 0.51
CA ASP A 69 0.63 -23.12 -0.57
C ASP A 69 -0.65 -23.13 -1.43
N PHE A 70 -0.57 -23.83 -2.57
CA PHE A 70 -1.68 -23.93 -3.52
C PHE A 70 -2.94 -24.51 -2.88
N ARG A 71 -2.80 -25.53 -2.01
CA ARG A 71 -3.94 -26.16 -1.34
C ARG A 71 -4.68 -25.16 -0.47
N THR A 72 -3.95 -24.36 0.31
CA THR A 72 -4.54 -23.32 1.15
C THR A 72 -5.20 -22.25 0.28
N ALA A 73 -4.55 -21.81 -0.79
CA ALA A 73 -5.14 -20.86 -1.74
C ALA A 73 -6.44 -21.41 -2.37
N PHE A 74 -6.46 -22.69 -2.70
CA PHE A 74 -7.63 -23.38 -3.22
C PHE A 74 -8.80 -23.39 -2.23
N GLU A 75 -8.54 -23.70 -0.96
CA GLU A 75 -9.55 -23.61 0.11
C GLU A 75 -10.04 -22.16 0.30
N LEU A 76 -9.14 -21.17 0.28
CA LEU A 76 -9.46 -19.74 0.43
C LEU A 76 -10.32 -19.16 -0.69
N LEU A 77 -10.25 -19.76 -1.88
CA LEU A 77 -11.03 -19.37 -3.05
C LEU A 77 -12.34 -20.18 -3.18
N GLY A 78 -12.69 -21.01 -2.20
CA GLY A 78 -13.96 -21.75 -2.17
C GLY A 78 -13.88 -23.17 -2.75
N GLY A 79 -12.68 -23.73 -2.89
CA GLY A 79 -12.50 -25.08 -3.40
C GLY A 79 -13.09 -26.19 -2.52
N THR A 80 -13.33 -25.90 -1.24
CA THR A 80 -13.99 -26.77 -0.27
C THR A 80 -15.22 -26.08 0.33
N ASP A 81 -16.21 -26.87 0.79
CA ASP A 81 -17.44 -26.33 1.41
C ASP A 81 -17.15 -25.40 2.59
N LYS A 82 -16.08 -25.71 3.34
CA LYS A 82 -15.55 -24.88 4.42
C LYS A 82 -14.02 -24.84 4.33
N PRO A 83 -13.38 -23.65 4.34
CA PRO A 83 -11.94 -23.55 4.45
C PRO A 83 -11.46 -24.12 5.79
N SER A 84 -10.29 -24.75 5.81
CA SER A 84 -9.68 -25.23 7.06
C SER A 84 -9.43 -24.08 8.05
N PHE A 85 -9.35 -24.39 9.35
CA PHE A 85 -9.01 -23.40 10.37
C PHE A 85 -7.69 -22.68 10.04
N LYS A 86 -6.67 -23.44 9.62
CA LYS A 86 -5.38 -22.89 9.18
C LYS A 86 -5.53 -21.90 8.02
N ALA A 87 -6.33 -22.25 7.00
CA ALA A 87 -6.60 -21.35 5.89
C ALA A 87 -7.25 -20.05 6.36
N LYS A 88 -8.28 -20.13 7.21
CA LYS A 88 -8.95 -18.94 7.77
C LYS A 88 -7.98 -18.04 8.54
N THR A 89 -7.18 -18.61 9.43
CA THR A 89 -6.19 -17.85 10.21
C THR A 89 -5.18 -17.15 9.31
N LEU A 90 -4.71 -17.79 8.23
CA LEU A 90 -3.79 -17.18 7.27
C LEU A 90 -4.44 -16.01 6.50
N ALA A 91 -5.68 -16.16 6.06
CA ALA A 91 -6.41 -15.08 5.40
C ALA A 91 -6.65 -13.89 6.34
N GLU A 92 -7.02 -14.13 7.59
CA GLU A 92 -7.19 -13.09 8.61
C GLU A 92 -5.87 -12.35 8.88
N GLN A 93 -4.76 -13.08 9.01
CA GLN A 93 -3.44 -12.48 9.17
C GLN A 93 -3.05 -11.63 7.96
N ALA A 94 -3.29 -12.11 6.75
CA ALA A 94 -3.00 -11.37 5.53
C ALA A 94 -3.83 -10.07 5.44
N GLN A 95 -5.13 -10.13 5.74
CA GLN A 95 -5.98 -8.95 5.81
C GLN A 95 -5.53 -7.97 6.89
N ARG A 96 -5.15 -8.46 8.07
CA ARG A 96 -4.62 -7.63 9.15
C ARG A 96 -3.34 -6.91 8.72
N ARG A 97 -2.41 -7.61 8.06
CA ARG A 97 -1.17 -7.03 7.53
C ARG A 97 -1.46 -5.98 6.46
N ALA A 98 -2.39 -6.24 5.55
CA ALA A 98 -2.80 -5.27 4.53
C ALA A 98 -3.38 -4.00 5.16
N ARG A 99 -4.28 -4.13 6.14
CA ARG A 99 -4.84 -2.99 6.90
C ARG A 99 -3.76 -2.21 7.65
N GLN A 100 -2.83 -2.91 8.30
CA GLN A 100 -1.72 -2.27 9.01
C GLN A 100 -0.83 -1.47 8.04
N ARG A 101 -0.48 -2.02 6.87
CA ARG A 101 0.30 -1.29 5.86
C ARG A 101 -0.38 -0.01 5.40
N ILE A 102 -1.69 -0.10 5.08
CA ILE A 102 -2.47 1.08 4.67
C ILE A 102 -2.46 2.13 5.79
N GLU A 103 -2.64 1.72 7.04
CA GLU A 103 -2.66 2.65 8.17
C GLU A 103 -1.29 3.28 8.41
N THR A 104 -0.20 2.50 8.37
CA THR A 104 1.17 3.01 8.49
C THR A 104 1.47 4.02 7.38
N GLU A 105 1.13 3.73 6.12
CA GLU A 105 1.30 4.67 5.00
C GLU A 105 0.49 5.96 5.19
N ARG A 106 -0.72 5.87 5.76
CA ARG A 106 -1.54 7.05 6.05
C ARG A 106 -0.93 7.91 7.13
N ILE A 107 -0.42 7.30 8.20
CA ILE A 107 0.26 7.99 9.30
C ILE A 107 1.52 8.69 8.79
N GLU A 108 2.38 7.98 8.03
CA GLU A 108 3.59 8.58 7.44
C GLU A 108 3.27 9.76 6.51
N LYS A 109 2.26 9.62 5.64
CA LYS A 109 1.82 10.72 4.77
C LYS A 109 1.29 11.92 5.56
N ALA A 110 0.58 11.68 6.65
CA ALA A 110 0.06 12.75 7.51
C ALA A 110 1.19 13.46 8.26
N GLU A 111 2.18 12.71 8.78
CA GLU A 111 3.38 13.24 9.41
C GLU A 111 4.18 14.13 8.44
N LEU A 112 4.45 13.63 7.23
CA LEU A 112 5.15 14.38 6.19
C LEU A 112 4.42 15.67 5.83
N ARG A 113 3.09 15.59 5.65
CA ARG A 113 2.26 16.77 5.37
C ARG A 113 2.35 17.80 6.49
N ARG A 114 2.25 17.36 7.75
CA ARG A 114 2.38 18.22 8.92
C ARG A 114 3.72 18.97 8.93
N ILE A 115 4.83 18.28 8.66
CA ILE A 115 6.16 18.89 8.61
C ILE A 115 6.22 19.99 7.54
N CYS A 116 5.74 19.69 6.31
CA CYS A 116 5.70 20.67 5.23
C CYS A 116 4.81 21.88 5.56
N ASP A 117 3.66 21.66 6.21
CA ASP A 117 2.77 22.73 6.65
C ASP A 117 3.48 23.66 7.66
N TYR A 118 4.19 23.09 8.65
CA TYR A 118 4.97 23.90 9.61
C TYR A 118 6.09 24.71 8.94
N ILE A 119 6.83 24.12 8.01
CA ILE A 119 7.87 24.83 7.25
C ILE A 119 7.26 26.04 6.54
N THR A 120 6.15 25.83 5.83
CA THR A 120 5.46 26.89 5.08
C THR A 120 4.98 28.00 6.02
N VAL A 121 4.35 27.63 7.13
CA VAL A 121 3.84 28.60 8.12
C VAL A 121 4.99 29.41 8.73
N TYR A 122 6.08 28.78 9.15
CA TYR A 122 7.21 29.50 9.74
C TYR A 122 7.89 30.43 8.72
N GLN A 123 8.03 30.02 7.46
CA GLN A 123 8.57 30.89 6.41
C GLN A 123 7.72 32.14 6.21
N ASN A 124 6.40 32.00 6.16
CA ASN A 124 5.48 33.13 6.03
C ASN A 124 5.55 34.06 7.25
N LEU A 125 5.54 33.49 8.46
CA LEU A 125 5.58 34.27 9.70
C LEU A 125 6.92 35.02 9.86
N ILE A 126 8.05 34.43 9.45
CA ILE A 126 9.35 35.12 9.41
C ILE A 126 9.32 36.31 8.45
N ALA A 127 8.65 36.17 7.30
CA ALA A 127 8.56 37.23 6.30
C ALA A 127 7.64 38.39 6.73
N GLU A 128 6.61 38.09 7.52
CA GLU A 128 5.63 39.07 8.03
C GLU A 128 6.06 39.75 9.33
N SER A 129 6.88 39.08 10.15
CA SER A 129 7.31 39.56 11.45
C SER A 129 8.39 40.64 11.34
N GLU A 130 8.41 41.58 12.29
CA GLU A 130 9.48 42.57 12.39
C GLU A 130 10.85 41.88 12.63
N PRO A 131 11.88 42.18 11.83
CA PRO A 131 13.20 41.56 12.00
C PRO A 131 13.74 41.74 13.42
N LEU A 132 14.28 40.65 13.98
CA LEU A 132 14.81 40.59 15.35
C LEU A 132 13.77 40.77 16.48
N SER A 133 12.47 40.74 16.18
CA SER A 133 11.44 40.59 17.22
C SER A 133 11.51 39.20 17.89
N ASP A 134 10.89 39.05 19.06
CA ASP A 134 10.82 37.76 19.76
C ASP A 134 10.15 36.68 18.90
N GLU A 135 9.08 37.04 18.20
CA GLU A 135 8.34 36.16 17.30
C GLU A 135 9.20 35.76 16.09
N TRP A 136 9.86 36.73 15.46
CA TRP A 136 10.77 36.48 14.35
C TRP A 136 11.90 35.52 14.76
N CYS A 137 12.54 35.77 15.90
CA CYS A 137 13.60 34.92 16.44
C CYS A 137 13.08 33.51 16.76
N TRP A 138 11.87 33.40 17.31
CA TRP A 138 11.26 32.10 17.61
C TRP A 138 11.07 31.27 16.34
N TYR A 139 10.46 31.84 15.29
CA TYR A 139 10.23 31.12 14.03
C TYR A 139 11.54 30.78 13.31
N GLN A 140 12.50 31.71 13.27
CA GLN A 140 13.84 31.47 12.73
C GLN A 140 14.55 30.30 13.41
N ASN A 141 14.41 30.16 14.73
CA ASN A 141 15.01 29.04 15.47
C ASN A 141 14.27 27.71 15.27
N LYS A 142 12.95 27.74 15.00
CA LYS A 142 12.14 26.54 14.81
C LYS A 142 12.20 25.98 13.39
N LEU A 143 12.36 26.84 12.39
CA LEU A 143 12.37 26.44 10.99
C LEU A 143 13.45 25.39 10.64
N PRO A 144 14.72 25.51 11.08
CA PRO A 144 15.74 24.50 10.87
C PRO A 144 15.38 23.12 11.45
N TYR A 145 14.65 23.08 12.57
CA TYR A 145 14.23 21.82 13.18
C TYR A 145 13.19 21.08 12.34
N GLU A 146 12.25 21.79 11.71
CA GLU A 146 11.30 21.16 10.80
C GLU A 146 11.96 20.69 9.49
N TYR A 147 12.94 21.44 8.97
CA TYR A 147 13.77 20.97 7.85
C TYR A 147 14.52 19.68 8.19
N HIS A 148 15.14 19.60 9.37
CA HIS A 148 15.81 18.38 9.81
C HIS A 148 14.86 17.17 9.89
N LYS A 149 13.62 17.36 10.37
CA LYS A 149 12.61 16.29 10.36
C LYS A 149 12.25 15.85 8.95
N LEU A 150 12.15 16.79 8.01
CA LEU A 150 11.87 16.49 6.61
C LEU A 150 13.00 15.64 6.01
N GLU A 151 14.26 16.04 6.21
CA GLU A 151 15.45 15.28 5.79
C GLU A 151 15.43 13.86 6.35
N CYS A 152 15.23 13.72 7.67
CA CYS A 152 15.09 12.42 8.34
C CYS A 152 13.97 11.55 7.75
N HIS A 153 12.87 12.15 7.29
CA HIS A 153 11.79 11.41 6.65
C HIS A 153 12.16 10.97 5.22
N MET A 154 12.90 11.79 4.48
CA MET A 154 13.32 11.49 3.11
C MET A 154 14.38 10.37 3.06
N GLU A 155 15.29 10.32 4.05
CA GLU A 155 16.33 9.29 4.15
C GLU A 155 15.83 7.91 4.57
N ARG A 156 14.63 7.81 5.15
CA ARG A 156 14.01 6.54 5.56
C ARG A 156 13.36 5.76 4.41
N LYS A 157 13.27 6.33 3.21
CA LYS A 157 12.66 5.71 2.02
C LYS A 157 13.71 5.06 1.13
#